data_AF-A0AA51CB94-F1
#
_entry.id   AF-A0AA51CB94-F1
#
_cell.length_a   1.000
_cell.length_b   1.000
_cell.length_c   1.000
_cell.angle_alpha   90.00
_cell.angle_beta   90.00
_cell.angle_gamma   90.00
#
_symmetry.space_group_name_H-M   'P 1'
#
loop_
_entity.id
_entity.type
_entity.pdbx_description
1 polymer ?
#
loop_
_entity_poly.entity_id
_entity_poly.type
_entity_poly.pdbx_seq_one_letter_code
_entity_poly.pdbx_strand_id
1 'polypeptide(L)'
;MAQYTTNYNLVKPADNETADIAVINANMDKIDTAIAEAGNNPQLEADVAEIKQDVGTTVDTGGSEAGGTIFGKLNRIIQDILGMITNLGKPTDTGATVTTGSMFAKLNSILSKGCVKSVQCGTVSMDSVTKQVTISQVDLSKSFVLINFYSGSFVSYSTIDIGVAVHFSNSTTLNFRSTAYTYYTTVAHWQVIEFY
;
A
#
# COMPACT_ATOMS: atom_id res chain seq x y z
N MET A 1 -35.60 -0.97 -77.44
CA MET A 1 -35.09 -1.77 -76.29
C MET A 1 -35.48 -1.05 -75.02
N ALA A 2 -35.85 -1.78 -73.97
CA ALA A 2 -36.15 -1.18 -72.67
C ALA A 2 -34.91 -0.49 -72.08
N GLN A 3 -35.08 0.68 -71.47
CA GLN A 3 -34.03 1.36 -70.71
C GLN A 3 -34.21 1.08 -69.21
N TYR A 4 -33.11 1.08 -68.45
CA TYR A 4 -33.12 0.73 -67.03
C TYR A 4 -32.54 1.85 -66.15
N THR A 5 -32.92 1.89 -64.87
CA THR A 5 -32.26 2.71 -63.84
C THR A 5 -30.96 2.08 -63.36
N THR A 6 -30.02 2.88 -62.89
CA THR A 6 -28.65 2.43 -62.55
C THR A 6 -28.57 1.54 -61.30
N ASN A 7 -29.32 1.86 -60.25
CA ASN A 7 -29.10 1.25 -58.92
C ASN A 7 -29.89 -0.05 -58.73
N TYR A 8 -31.10 -0.12 -59.29
CA TYR A 8 -32.03 -1.23 -59.06
C TYR A 8 -32.55 -1.88 -60.34
N ASN A 9 -32.02 -1.48 -61.51
CA ASN A 9 -32.43 -2.00 -62.82
C ASN A 9 -33.96 -1.97 -63.00
N LEU A 10 -34.58 -0.85 -62.63
CA LEU A 10 -36.02 -0.62 -62.82
C LEU A 10 -36.26 -0.30 -64.30
N VAL A 11 -37.32 -0.85 -64.88
CA VAL A 11 -37.69 -0.57 -66.28
C VAL A 11 -38.21 0.87 -66.36
N LYS A 12 -37.60 1.68 -67.23
CA LYS A 12 -38.08 3.03 -67.54
C LYS A 12 -39.18 2.96 -68.61
N PRO A 13 -40.22 3.80 -68.50
CA PRO A 13 -41.19 3.93 -69.58
C PRO A 13 -40.53 4.47 -70.85
N ALA A 14 -40.96 4.01 -72.03
CA ALA A 14 -40.62 4.67 -73.29
C ALA A 14 -41.40 6.00 -73.44
N ASP A 15 -40.83 6.97 -74.15
CA ASP A 15 -41.40 8.31 -74.33
C ASP A 15 -42.82 8.31 -74.95
N ASN A 16 -43.20 7.22 -75.61
CA ASN A 16 -44.45 7.05 -76.35
C ASN A 16 -45.25 5.78 -75.96
N GLU A 17 -45.01 5.18 -74.80
CA GLU A 17 -45.81 4.04 -74.32
C GLU A 17 -46.97 4.46 -73.42
N THR A 18 -48.04 3.66 -73.41
CA THR A 18 -49.08 3.76 -72.37
C THR A 18 -48.57 3.00 -71.14
N ALA A 19 -48.78 3.56 -69.94
CA ALA A 19 -48.27 2.97 -68.70
C ALA A 19 -48.71 1.51 -68.51
N ASP A 20 -47.74 0.61 -68.38
CA ASP A 20 -47.97 -0.81 -68.10
C ASP A 20 -47.97 -1.05 -66.58
N ILE A 21 -49.13 -1.38 -66.04
CA ILE A 21 -49.33 -1.65 -64.61
C ILE A 21 -48.48 -2.85 -64.15
N ALA A 22 -48.24 -3.84 -65.02
CA ALA A 22 -47.40 -4.99 -64.67
C ALA A 22 -45.94 -4.57 -64.44
N VAL A 23 -45.42 -3.67 -65.27
CA VAL A 23 -44.07 -3.11 -65.11
C VAL A 23 -43.97 -2.27 -63.85
N ILE A 24 -44.99 -1.47 -63.55
CA ILE A 24 -45.04 -0.64 -62.34
C ILE A 24 -45.01 -1.53 -61.09
N ASN A 25 -45.84 -2.56 -61.02
CA ASN A 25 -45.87 -3.48 -59.88
C ASN A 25 -44.53 -4.20 -59.71
N ALA A 26 -43.93 -4.68 -60.80
CA ALA A 26 -42.62 -5.34 -60.74
C ALA A 26 -41.49 -4.39 -60.28
N ASN A 27 -41.53 -3.12 -60.69
CA ASN A 27 -40.59 -2.12 -60.20
C ASN A 27 -40.84 -1.81 -58.72
N MET A 28 -42.09 -1.73 -58.28
CA MET A 28 -42.45 -1.54 -56.87
C MET A 28 -41.97 -2.70 -55.99
N ASP A 29 -42.11 -3.94 -56.42
CA ASP A 29 -41.61 -5.12 -55.70
C ASP A 29 -40.08 -5.08 -55.54
N LYS A 30 -39.36 -4.66 -56.58
CA LYS A 30 -37.90 -4.45 -56.52
C LYS A 30 -37.51 -3.36 -55.53
N ILE A 31 -38.24 -2.24 -55.53
CA ILE A 31 -38.00 -1.13 -54.62
C ILE A 31 -38.28 -1.56 -53.18
N ASP A 32 -39.41 -2.23 -52.93
CA ASP A 32 -39.79 -2.73 -51.62
C ASP A 32 -38.73 -3.68 -51.05
N THR A 33 -38.27 -4.64 -51.85
CA THR A 33 -37.19 -5.56 -51.49
C THR A 33 -35.91 -4.81 -51.13
N ALA A 34 -35.48 -3.87 -51.99
CA ALA A 34 -34.25 -3.11 -51.75
C ALA A 34 -34.33 -2.21 -50.50
N ILE A 35 -35.51 -1.63 -50.21
CA ILE A 35 -35.74 -0.85 -48.99
C ILE A 35 -35.70 -1.75 -47.76
N ALA A 36 -36.33 -2.93 -47.82
CA ALA A 36 -36.31 -3.90 -46.73
C ALA A 36 -34.90 -4.40 -46.41
N GLU A 37 -34.09 -4.68 -47.44
CA GLU A 37 -32.68 -5.07 -47.28
C GLU A 37 -31.81 -3.93 -46.75
N ALA A 38 -32.01 -2.69 -47.22
CA ALA A 38 -31.27 -1.54 -46.73
C ALA A 38 -31.63 -1.16 -45.29
N GLY A 39 -32.88 -1.39 -44.89
CA GLY A 39 -33.36 -1.14 -43.53
C GLY A 39 -32.91 -2.19 -42.50
N ASN A 40 -32.57 -3.40 -42.95
CA ASN A 40 -32.17 -4.51 -42.09
C ASN A 40 -30.75 -4.94 -42.45
N ASN A 41 -29.74 -4.45 -41.71
CA ASN A 41 -28.35 -4.85 -41.87
C ASN A 41 -27.93 -5.76 -40.69
N PRO A 42 -28.00 -7.10 -40.84
CA PRO A 42 -27.73 -8.02 -39.75
C PRO A 42 -26.31 -7.93 -39.21
N GLN A 43 -25.35 -7.52 -40.05
CA GLN A 43 -23.97 -7.33 -39.62
C GLN A 43 -23.86 -6.15 -38.65
N LEU A 44 -24.49 -5.02 -38.97
CA LEU A 44 -24.50 -3.85 -38.08
C LEU A 44 -25.18 -4.18 -36.74
N GLU A 45 -26.27 -4.94 -36.77
CA GLU A 45 -26.96 -5.38 -35.54
C GLU A 45 -26.05 -6.27 -34.68
N ALA A 46 -25.30 -7.19 -35.30
CA ALA A 46 -24.33 -8.04 -34.61
C ALA A 46 -23.16 -7.23 -34.02
N ASP A 47 -22.55 -6.34 -34.80
CA ASP A 47 -21.44 -5.49 -34.36
C ASP A 47 -21.86 -4.59 -33.19
N VAL A 48 -23.06 -4.01 -33.24
CA VAL A 48 -23.61 -3.19 -32.14
C VAL A 48 -23.87 -4.04 -30.89
N ALA A 49 -24.27 -5.30 -31.04
CA ALA A 49 -24.46 -6.21 -29.92
C ALA A 49 -23.11 -6.56 -29.25
N GLU A 50 -22.07 -6.84 -30.04
CA GLU A 50 -20.71 -7.11 -29.55
C GLU A 50 -20.14 -5.89 -28.82
N ILE A 51 -20.25 -4.69 -29.41
CA ILE A 51 -19.81 -3.44 -28.76
C ILE A 51 -20.52 -3.22 -27.43
N LYS A 52 -21.83 -3.46 -27.35
CA LYS A 52 -22.58 -3.34 -26.08
C LYS A 52 -22.07 -4.32 -25.02
N GLN A 53 -21.73 -5.54 -25.44
CA GLN A 53 -21.16 -6.55 -24.54
C GLN A 53 -19.77 -6.13 -24.05
N ASP A 54 -18.91 -5.64 -24.94
CA ASP A 54 -17.57 -5.18 -24.60
C ASP A 54 -17.58 -3.94 -23.71
N VAL A 55 -18.48 -2.99 -23.95
CA VAL A 55 -18.66 -1.81 -23.10
C VAL A 55 -19.18 -2.22 -21.73
N GLY A 56 -20.23 -3.03 -21.69
CA GLY A 56 -20.87 -3.49 -20.45
C GLY A 56 -21.71 -2.42 -19.75
N THR A 57 -21.88 -2.57 -18.44
CA THR A 57 -22.66 -1.65 -17.60
C THR A 57 -21.86 -1.12 -16.41
N THR A 58 -22.30 -0.01 -15.82
CA THR A 58 -21.61 0.63 -14.68
C THR A 58 -21.54 -0.23 -13.43
N VAL A 59 -22.33 -1.31 -13.34
CA VAL A 59 -22.31 -2.25 -12.21
C VAL A 59 -21.43 -3.47 -12.46
N ASP A 60 -20.84 -3.60 -13.65
CA ASP A 60 -19.98 -4.73 -13.98
C ASP A 60 -18.78 -4.76 -13.04
N THR A 61 -18.53 -5.93 -12.46
CA THR A 61 -17.36 -6.20 -11.62
C THR A 61 -16.65 -7.42 -12.20
N GLY A 62 -15.32 -7.47 -12.14
CA GLY A 62 -14.54 -8.59 -12.68
C GLY A 62 -13.66 -8.30 -13.90
N GLY A 63 -13.42 -7.03 -14.22
CA GLY A 63 -12.39 -6.68 -15.20
C GLY A 63 -10.99 -7.13 -14.77
N SER A 64 -10.23 -7.61 -15.75
CA SER A 64 -8.83 -8.06 -15.64
C SER A 64 -8.06 -7.70 -16.91
N GLU A 65 -6.76 -8.02 -16.95
CA GLU A 65 -5.94 -7.86 -18.16
C GLU A 65 -6.46 -8.75 -19.30
N ALA A 66 -6.89 -9.97 -18.99
CA ALA A 66 -7.28 -10.99 -19.98
C ALA A 66 -8.78 -11.02 -20.33
N GLY A 67 -9.64 -10.33 -19.57
CA GLY A 67 -11.09 -10.41 -19.80
C GLY A 67 -11.91 -9.39 -19.01
N GLY A 68 -13.21 -9.37 -19.31
CA GLY A 68 -14.19 -8.47 -18.73
C GLY A 68 -14.47 -7.24 -19.59
N THR A 69 -15.60 -6.59 -19.32
CA THR A 69 -16.07 -5.41 -20.04
C THR A 69 -15.23 -4.18 -19.71
N ILE A 70 -15.32 -3.13 -20.53
CA ILE A 70 -14.65 -1.83 -20.30
C ILE A 70 -15.06 -1.27 -18.94
N PHE A 71 -16.36 -1.26 -18.59
CA PHE A 71 -16.80 -0.83 -17.26
C PHE A 71 -16.31 -1.74 -16.14
N GLY A 72 -16.28 -3.06 -16.35
CA GLY A 72 -15.70 -4.00 -15.38
C GLY A 72 -14.23 -3.72 -15.08
N LYS A 73 -13.44 -3.32 -16.10
CA LYS A 73 -12.02 -2.94 -15.96
C LYS A 73 -11.85 -1.58 -15.29
N LEU A 74 -12.66 -0.58 -15.66
CA LEU A 74 -12.65 0.72 -14.99
C LEU A 74 -13.00 0.61 -13.51
N ASN A 75 -14.03 -0.19 -13.18
CA ASN A 75 -14.41 -0.45 -11.79
C ASN A 75 -13.30 -1.17 -11.01
N ARG A 76 -12.58 -2.12 -11.63
CA ARG A 76 -11.39 -2.74 -11.02
C ARG A 76 -10.32 -1.70 -10.69
N ILE A 77 -9.96 -0.86 -11.66
CA ILE A 77 -8.96 0.21 -11.48
C ILE A 77 -9.36 1.15 -10.33
N ILE A 78 -10.64 1.53 -10.24
CA ILE A 78 -11.17 2.36 -9.14
C ILE A 78 -10.95 1.67 -7.79
N GLN A 79 -11.27 0.38 -7.67
CA GLN A 79 -11.08 -0.38 -6.42
C GLN A 79 -9.61 -0.51 -6.04
N ASP A 80 -8.73 -0.77 -7.01
CA ASP A 80 -7.30 -0.89 -6.76
C ASP A 80 -6.72 0.46 -6.28
N ILE A 81 -7.11 1.58 -6.89
CA ILE A 81 -6.72 2.93 -6.45
C ILE A 81 -7.25 3.23 -5.04
N LEU A 82 -8.50 2.87 -4.73
CA LEU A 82 -9.07 3.06 -3.39
C LEU A 82 -8.31 2.23 -2.33
N GLY A 83 -7.90 1.01 -2.67
CA GLY A 83 -7.04 0.16 -1.83
C GLY A 83 -5.66 0.80 -1.59
N MET A 84 -5.03 1.33 -2.64
CA MET A 84 -3.76 2.06 -2.53
C MET A 84 -3.88 3.29 -1.62
N ILE A 85 -4.92 4.11 -1.79
CA ILE A 85 -5.17 5.30 -0.95
C ILE A 85 -5.39 4.90 0.50
N THR A 86 -6.12 3.81 0.76
CA THR A 86 -6.34 3.28 2.11
C THR A 86 -5.03 2.84 2.77
N ASN A 87 -4.16 2.16 2.01
CA ASN A 87 -2.85 1.72 2.50
C ASN A 87 -1.90 2.89 2.77
N LEU A 88 -1.94 3.93 1.94
CA LEU A 88 -1.17 5.17 2.18
C LEU A 88 -1.65 5.88 3.45
N GLY A 89 -2.96 6.07 3.60
CA GLY A 89 -3.59 6.75 4.73
C GLY A 89 -3.58 8.28 4.63
N LYS A 90 -3.93 8.94 5.72
CA LYS A 90 -3.88 10.41 5.86
C LYS A 90 -2.68 10.84 6.72
N PRO A 91 -2.12 12.04 6.50
CA PRO A 91 -1.01 12.57 7.32
C PRO A 91 -1.30 12.66 8.82
N THR A 92 -2.57 12.60 9.25
CA THR A 92 -2.97 12.62 10.65
C THR A 92 -3.23 11.23 11.25
N ASP A 93 -3.07 10.15 10.48
CA ASP A 93 -3.31 8.80 11.00
C ASP A 93 -2.27 8.45 12.08
N THR A 94 -2.69 7.68 13.09
CA THR A 94 -1.84 7.27 14.22
C THR A 94 -2.13 5.82 14.61
N GLY A 95 -1.38 5.26 15.57
CA GLY A 95 -1.69 3.96 16.17
C GLY A 95 -1.30 2.72 15.34
N ALA A 96 -0.44 2.86 14.34
CA ALA A 96 0.05 1.71 13.58
C ALA A 96 1.01 0.81 14.37
N THR A 97 1.05 -0.45 13.97
CA THR A 97 2.04 -1.44 14.42
C THR A 97 2.92 -1.88 13.25
N VAL A 98 3.76 -2.90 13.42
CA VAL A 98 4.52 -3.49 12.31
C VAL A 98 3.62 -4.21 11.30
N THR A 99 2.49 -4.78 11.74
CA THR A 99 1.58 -5.59 10.90
C THR A 99 0.28 -4.88 10.53
N THR A 100 -0.07 -3.79 11.22
CA THR A 100 -1.33 -3.07 11.01
C THR A 100 -1.12 -1.56 10.86
N GLY A 101 -2.08 -0.88 10.22
CA GLY A 101 -2.09 0.58 10.02
C GLY A 101 -1.56 1.03 8.67
N SER A 102 -1.95 2.25 8.27
CA SER A 102 -1.53 2.90 7.03
C SER A 102 -0.05 3.30 7.06
N MET A 103 0.53 3.60 5.90
CA MET A 103 1.91 4.09 5.79
C MET A 103 2.12 5.39 6.57
N PHE A 104 1.18 6.35 6.48
CA PHE A 104 1.27 7.58 7.28
C PHE A 104 1.17 7.31 8.78
N ALA A 105 0.32 6.38 9.23
CA ALA A 105 0.26 6.02 10.65
C ALA A 105 1.58 5.44 11.17
N LYS A 106 2.26 4.58 10.37
CA LYS A 106 3.58 4.02 10.69
C LYS A 106 4.65 5.11 10.72
N LEU A 107 4.66 5.98 9.72
CA LEU A 107 5.59 7.10 9.62
C LEU A 107 5.44 8.04 10.82
N ASN A 108 4.20 8.42 11.14
CA ASN A 108 3.89 9.27 12.29
C ASN A 108 4.33 8.63 13.61
N SER A 109 4.20 7.30 13.77
CA SER A 109 4.70 6.62 14.96
C SER A 109 6.22 6.77 15.12
N ILE A 110 6.98 6.66 14.03
CA ILE A 110 8.44 6.84 14.05
C ILE A 110 8.82 8.31 14.28
N LEU A 111 8.16 9.24 13.59
CA LEU A 111 8.46 10.68 13.68
C LEU A 111 8.07 11.30 15.02
N SER A 112 6.95 10.87 15.62
CA SER A 112 6.46 11.43 16.89
C SER A 112 7.11 10.81 18.13
N LYS A 113 7.45 9.51 18.09
CA LYS A 113 8.03 8.79 19.23
C LYS A 113 9.55 8.65 19.14
N GLY A 114 10.14 8.61 17.94
CA GLY A 114 11.53 8.24 17.74
C GLY A 114 11.76 6.72 17.92
N CYS A 115 13.03 6.29 17.98
CA CYS A 115 13.40 4.89 18.24
C CYS A 115 13.67 4.60 19.72
N VAL A 116 14.10 5.61 20.48
CA VAL A 116 14.40 5.51 21.91
C VAL A 116 13.18 5.95 22.71
N LYS A 117 12.69 5.07 23.56
CA LYS A 117 11.57 5.31 24.47
C LYS A 117 12.00 6.06 25.71
N SER A 118 13.13 5.69 26.30
CA SER A 118 13.66 6.38 27.47
C SER A 118 15.18 6.24 27.56
N VAL A 119 15.82 7.25 28.14
CA VAL A 119 17.21 7.20 28.60
C VAL A 119 17.22 7.56 30.07
N GLN A 120 17.68 6.64 30.90
CA GLN A 120 17.93 6.89 32.32
C GLN A 120 19.43 6.93 32.56
N CYS A 121 19.91 7.89 33.35
CA CYS A 121 21.33 8.03 33.62
C CYS A 121 21.59 8.30 35.10
N GLY A 122 22.81 7.99 35.53
CA GLY A 122 23.24 8.30 36.88
C GLY A 122 24.69 7.96 37.13
N THR A 123 25.08 8.13 38.38
CA THR A 123 26.43 7.87 38.87
C THR A 123 26.32 7.03 40.13
N VAL A 124 27.21 6.05 40.29
CA VAL A 124 27.30 5.23 41.49
C VAL A 124 28.74 5.12 41.95
N SER A 125 28.98 5.38 43.24
CA SER A 125 30.27 5.13 43.88
C SER A 125 30.30 3.70 44.42
N MET A 126 31.33 2.96 44.04
CA MET A 126 31.59 1.61 44.52
C MET A 126 32.33 1.69 45.86
N ASP A 127 31.61 1.47 46.95
CA ASP A 127 32.11 1.32 48.32
C ASP A 127 32.18 -0.14 48.78
N SER A 128 31.82 -1.05 47.87
CA SER A 128 31.73 -2.50 48.07
C SER A 128 31.86 -3.21 46.72
N VAL A 129 32.08 -4.52 46.77
CA VAL A 129 32.21 -5.35 45.56
C VAL A 129 30.92 -5.38 44.74
N THR A 130 29.77 -5.18 45.37
CA THR A 130 28.45 -5.23 44.73
C THR A 130 27.61 -4.03 45.17
N LYS A 131 26.99 -3.31 44.22
CA LYS A 131 26.11 -2.17 44.50
C LYS A 131 24.87 -2.25 43.63
N GLN A 132 23.71 -1.95 44.20
CA GLN A 132 22.46 -1.87 43.45
C GLN A 132 22.04 -0.42 43.24
N VAL A 133 21.43 -0.16 42.09
CA VAL A 133 20.83 1.13 41.74
C VAL A 133 19.41 0.88 41.26
N THR A 134 18.45 1.56 41.87
CA THR A 134 17.06 1.55 41.41
C THR A 134 16.91 2.46 40.20
N ILE A 135 16.24 1.95 39.17
CA ILE A 135 15.86 2.66 37.95
C ILE A 135 14.33 2.61 37.79
N SER A 136 13.79 3.50 36.98
CA SER A 136 12.40 3.38 36.51
C SER A 136 12.23 2.12 35.67
N GLN A 137 11.02 1.56 35.64
CA GLN A 137 10.72 0.33 34.93
C GLN A 137 11.06 0.42 33.44
N VAL A 138 11.79 -0.58 32.92
CA VAL A 138 12.11 -0.75 31.49
C VAL A 138 11.75 -2.15 31.00
N ASP A 139 11.50 -2.30 29.69
CA ASP A 139 11.41 -3.60 29.03
C ASP A 139 12.81 -4.19 28.79
N LEU A 140 13.14 -5.29 29.48
CA LEU A 140 14.46 -5.93 29.41
C LEU A 140 14.78 -6.52 28.02
N SER A 141 13.77 -6.82 27.20
CA SER A 141 13.99 -7.32 25.83
C SER A 141 14.36 -6.21 24.85
N LYS A 142 14.14 -4.94 25.24
CA LYS A 142 14.35 -3.74 24.42
C LYS A 142 15.29 -2.74 25.08
N SER A 143 16.06 -3.18 26.08
CA SER A 143 16.93 -2.29 26.83
C SER A 143 18.34 -2.83 26.91
N PHE A 144 19.31 -1.91 26.89
CA PHE A 144 20.69 -2.22 27.27
C PHE A 144 21.23 -1.14 28.21
N VAL A 145 22.28 -1.50 28.95
CA VAL A 145 22.97 -0.60 29.86
C VAL A 145 24.40 -0.36 29.36
N LEU A 146 24.82 0.90 29.32
CA LEU A 146 26.19 1.32 29.07
C LEU A 146 26.80 1.82 30.38
N ILE A 147 28.07 1.52 30.58
CA ILE A 147 28.86 2.06 31.67
C ILE A 147 30.17 2.65 31.18
N ASN A 148 30.56 3.73 31.83
CA ASN A 148 31.93 4.22 31.85
C ASN A 148 32.32 4.37 33.31
N PHE A 149 33.53 3.98 33.68
CA PHE A 149 33.98 4.09 35.06
C PHE A 149 35.40 4.64 35.12
N TYR A 150 35.70 5.29 36.23
CA TYR A 150 37.06 5.65 36.58
C TYR A 150 37.35 5.15 38.00
N SER A 151 38.61 4.84 38.25
CA SER A 151 39.14 4.56 39.58
C SER A 151 40.26 5.55 39.89
N GLY A 152 40.28 6.09 41.11
CA GLY A 152 41.36 6.95 41.59
C GLY A 152 42.73 6.27 41.59
N SER A 153 43.81 7.08 41.53
CA SER A 153 45.21 6.60 41.44
C SER A 153 45.70 5.86 42.68
N PHE A 154 46.45 4.79 42.43
CA PHE A 154 47.19 4.03 43.45
C PHE A 154 48.45 4.80 43.87
N VAL A 155 48.59 5.08 45.17
CA VAL A 155 49.89 5.37 45.76
C VAL A 155 50.39 4.10 46.47
N SER A 156 51.17 3.30 45.76
CA SER A 156 52.14 2.30 46.27
C SER A 156 51.77 0.79 46.19
N TYR A 157 52.66 0.05 45.49
CA TYR A 157 53.04 -1.37 45.55
C TYR A 157 52.09 -2.54 45.18
N SER A 158 50.87 -2.32 44.69
CA SER A 158 50.17 -3.41 43.95
C SER A 158 49.26 -2.85 42.86
N THR A 159 49.46 -3.31 41.61
CA THR A 159 48.58 -3.01 40.48
C THR A 159 47.37 -3.92 40.59
N ILE A 160 46.29 -3.45 41.19
CA ILE A 160 45.01 -4.17 41.18
C ILE A 160 44.28 -3.74 39.90
N ASP A 161 44.00 -4.70 39.02
CA ASP A 161 43.13 -4.46 37.87
C ASP A 161 41.67 -4.33 38.33
N ILE A 162 41.18 -3.10 38.34
CA ILE A 162 39.79 -2.78 38.70
C ILE A 162 38.95 -2.80 37.42
N GLY A 163 38.02 -3.75 37.35
CA GLY A 163 36.96 -3.81 36.37
C GLY A 163 35.60 -3.60 37.03
N VAL A 164 34.75 -2.76 36.43
CA VAL A 164 33.35 -2.63 36.82
C VAL A 164 32.49 -3.24 35.73
N ALA A 165 31.56 -4.11 36.12
CA ALA A 165 30.52 -4.66 35.28
C ALA A 165 29.15 -4.25 35.81
N VAL A 166 28.17 -4.14 34.93
CA VAL A 166 26.77 -3.91 35.28
C VAL A 166 25.88 -4.89 34.54
N HIS A 167 24.77 -5.27 35.16
CA HIS A 167 23.68 -5.98 34.50
C HIS A 167 22.34 -5.57 35.12
N PHE A 168 21.26 -5.85 34.41
CA PHE A 168 19.91 -5.77 34.99
C PHE A 168 19.71 -6.95 35.95
N SER A 169 19.37 -6.67 37.20
CA SER A 169 18.82 -7.71 38.09
C SER A 169 17.36 -7.99 37.75
N ASN A 170 16.62 -6.94 37.37
CA ASN A 170 15.22 -6.97 36.96
C ASN A 170 14.90 -5.64 36.23
N SER A 171 13.63 -5.43 35.86
CA SER A 171 13.18 -4.24 35.10
C SER A 171 13.33 -2.91 35.82
N THR A 172 13.62 -2.88 37.13
CA THR A 172 13.73 -1.65 37.94
C THR A 172 15.06 -1.57 38.70
N THR A 173 16.00 -2.50 38.48
CA THR A 173 17.23 -2.57 39.28
C THR A 173 18.44 -2.93 38.44
N LEU A 174 19.47 -2.11 38.51
CA LEU A 174 20.82 -2.41 38.04
C LEU A 174 21.67 -2.97 39.18
N ASN A 175 22.54 -3.93 38.86
CA ASN A 175 23.51 -4.49 39.78
C ASN A 175 24.92 -4.33 39.22
N PHE A 176 25.70 -3.53 39.93
CA PHE A 176 27.10 -3.25 39.65
C PHE A 176 27.98 -4.20 40.44
N ARG A 177 29.00 -4.73 39.79
CA ARG A 177 30.02 -5.58 40.39
C ARG A 177 31.41 -5.06 40.04
N SER A 178 32.25 -4.89 41.07
CA SER A 178 33.68 -4.61 40.92
C SER A 178 34.48 -5.92 41.03
N THR A 179 35.63 -6.02 40.37
CA THR A 179 36.56 -7.16 40.51
C THR A 179 37.26 -7.21 41.87
N ALA A 180 37.36 -6.07 42.56
CA ALA A 180 38.03 -5.96 43.84
C ALA A 180 37.29 -5.00 44.79
N TYR A 181 37.53 -5.15 46.09
CA TYR A 181 37.13 -4.17 47.07
C TYR A 181 37.95 -2.90 46.87
N THR A 182 37.27 -1.78 46.63
CA THR A 182 37.93 -0.51 46.33
C THR A 182 38.02 0.31 47.61
N TYR A 183 39.21 0.33 48.24
CA TYR A 183 39.52 1.30 49.30
C TYR A 183 39.53 2.75 48.79
N TYR A 184 39.52 2.93 47.47
CA TYR A 184 39.53 4.22 46.76
C TYR A 184 38.23 4.44 45.99
N THR A 185 37.95 5.68 45.64
CA THR A 185 36.74 6.07 44.90
C THR A 185 36.77 5.48 43.48
N THR A 186 36.08 4.35 43.29
CA THR A 186 35.67 3.88 41.96
C THR A 186 34.26 4.38 41.71
N VAL A 187 34.09 5.10 40.61
CA VAL A 187 32.81 5.73 40.27
C VAL A 187 32.42 5.29 38.86
N ALA A 188 31.21 4.75 38.74
CA ALA A 188 30.63 4.35 37.48
C ALA A 188 29.51 5.30 37.07
N HIS A 189 29.62 5.84 35.87
CA HIS A 189 28.55 6.54 35.17
C HIS A 189 27.81 5.53 34.31
N TRP A 190 26.48 5.54 34.39
CA TRP A 190 25.65 4.57 33.71
C TRP A 190 24.54 5.23 32.92
N GLN A 191 24.13 4.55 31.85
CA GLN A 191 23.00 4.91 31.00
C GLN A 191 22.21 3.66 30.66
N VAL A 192 20.92 3.64 30.94
CA VAL A 192 19.96 2.64 30.46
C VAL A 192 19.21 3.24 29.30
N ILE A 193 19.27 2.60 28.14
CA ILE A 193 18.57 3.01 26.92
C ILE A 193 17.52 1.96 26.61
N GLU A 194 16.24 2.37 26.57
CA GLU A 194 15.09 1.53 26.22
C GLU A 194 14.53 1.97 24.85
N PHE A 195 14.21 1.02 23.98
CA PHE A 195 13.60 1.26 22.67
C PHE A 195 12.09 0.95 22.67
N TYR A 196 11.34 1.52 21.73
CA TYR A 196 9.90 1.28 21.57
C TYR A 196 9.55 -0.15 21.11
#